data_AF-A0A2V6ULI7-F1
#
_entry.id   AF-A0A2V6ULI7-F1
#
_cell.length_a   1.000
_cell.length_b   1.000
_cell.length_c   1.000
_cell.angle_alpha   90.00
_cell.angle_beta   90.00
_cell.angle_gamma   90.00
#
_symmetry.space_group_name_H-M   'P 1'
#
loop_
_entity.id
_entity.type
_entity.pdbx_description
1 polymer ?
#
loop_
_entity_poly.entity_id
_entity_poly.type
_entity_poly.pdbx_seq_one_letter_code
_entity_poly.pdbx_strand_id
1 'polypeptide(L)'
;MIVWAYTGSLAVHDPLCGFRCFPLPPTVALLDRHRFGDRMDFDPEIVVRLAWAGLPIVNVAVRVRYFPQGRSHFRLVRDNVLIAATYGRLLLALLGRTRGRRPGPAGPA
;
A
#
# COMPACT_ATOMS: atom_id res chain seq x y z
N MET A 1 10.42 -0.66 5.24
CA MET A 1 10.26 -0.46 6.69
C MET A 1 8.91 0.18 7.06
N ILE A 2 8.60 1.39 6.58
CA ILE A 2 7.32 2.07 6.93
C ILE A 2 6.10 1.19 6.59
N VAL A 3 6.02 0.66 5.36
CA VAL A 3 4.86 -0.14 4.93
C VAL A 3 4.56 -1.34 5.84
N TRP A 4 5.57 -1.99 6.42
CA TRP A 4 5.39 -3.14 7.32
C TRP A 4 4.62 -2.77 8.58
N ALA A 5 4.86 -1.56 9.11
CA ALA A 5 4.13 -1.06 10.27
C ALA A 5 2.65 -0.78 9.94
N TYR A 6 2.34 -0.39 8.71
CA TYR A 6 0.96 -0.15 8.26
C TYR A 6 0.23 -1.45 7.93
N THR A 7 0.88 -2.39 7.25
CA THR A 7 0.28 -3.68 6.88
C THR A 7 0.24 -4.68 8.03
N GLY A 8 1.06 -4.48 9.07
CA GLY A 8 1.29 -5.48 10.12
C GLY A 8 1.95 -6.76 9.58
N SER A 9 2.56 -6.70 8.40
CA SER A 9 3.12 -7.85 7.70
C SER A 9 4.43 -7.50 7.01
N LEU A 10 5.42 -8.39 7.15
CA LEU A 10 6.69 -8.32 6.43
C LEU A 10 6.57 -8.76 4.96
N ALA A 11 5.37 -9.12 4.51
CA ALA A 11 5.13 -9.65 3.16
C ALA A 11 5.27 -8.62 2.03
N VAL A 12 5.56 -7.35 2.29
CA VAL A 12 5.76 -6.35 1.23
C VAL A 12 7.22 -5.93 1.19
N HIS A 13 8.01 -6.49 0.27
CA HIS A 13 9.44 -6.13 0.18
C HIS A 13 9.66 -4.78 -0.51
N ASP A 14 8.96 -4.52 -1.61
CA ASP A 14 9.05 -3.26 -2.36
C ASP A 14 7.66 -2.64 -2.56
N PRO A 15 7.27 -1.65 -1.75
CA PRO A 15 5.99 -0.97 -1.87
C PRO A 15 5.93 0.08 -2.98
N LEU A 16 7.04 0.44 -3.61
CA LEU A 16 7.08 1.43 -4.69
C LEU A 16 7.21 0.81 -6.09
N CYS A 17 7.53 -0.48 -6.19
CA CYS A 17 7.58 -1.19 -7.47
C CYS A 17 6.21 -1.32 -8.13
N GLY A 18 5.90 -0.50 -9.15
CA GLY A 18 4.61 -0.56 -9.87
C GLY A 18 4.35 -1.84 -10.69
N PHE A 19 5.32 -2.75 -10.81
CA PHE A 19 5.15 -4.01 -11.54
C PHE A 19 4.47 -5.07 -10.67
N ARG A 20 3.13 -5.12 -10.70
CA ARG A 20 2.33 -6.03 -9.88
C ARG A 20 1.10 -6.56 -10.61
N CYS A 21 0.66 -7.75 -10.20
CA CYS A 21 -0.62 -8.32 -10.61
C CYS A 21 -1.63 -8.15 -9.48
N PHE A 22 -2.82 -7.66 -9.81
CA PHE A 22 -3.90 -7.44 -8.86
C PHE A 22 -5.09 -8.34 -9.16
N PRO A 23 -5.71 -8.98 -8.16
CA PRO A 23 -6.97 -9.68 -8.36
C PRO A 23 -8.06 -8.65 -8.66
N LEU A 24 -8.71 -8.78 -9.82
CA LEU A 24 -9.58 -7.74 -10.38
C LEU A 24 -10.79 -7.41 -9.49
N PRO A 25 -11.64 -8.37 -9.06
CA PRO A 25 -12.84 -8.05 -8.28
C PRO A 25 -12.58 -7.29 -6.96
N PRO A 26 -11.65 -7.74 -6.07
CA PRO A 26 -11.39 -7.03 -4.83
C PRO A 26 -10.66 -5.70 -5.03
N THR A 27 -9.90 -5.56 -6.12
CA THR A 27 -9.22 -4.29 -6.45
C THR A 27 -10.22 -3.23 -6.89
N VAL A 28 -11.15 -3.57 -7.78
CA VAL A 28 -12.22 -2.64 -8.22
C VAL A 28 -13.06 -2.21 -7.02
N ALA A 29 -13.48 -3.15 -6.17
CA ALA A 29 -14.24 -2.82 -4.96
C ALA A 29 -13.50 -1.87 -4.00
N LEU A 30 -12.16 -1.92 -3.96
CA LEU A 30 -11.36 -0.98 -3.18
C LEU A 30 -11.29 0.39 -3.83
N LEU A 31 -11.08 0.44 -5.15
CA LEU A 31 -11.03 1.66 -5.97
C LEU A 31 -12.36 2.43 -5.91
N ASP A 32 -13.50 1.73 -5.88
CA ASP A 32 -14.81 2.36 -5.77
C ASP A 32 -15.07 2.96 -4.38
N ARG A 33 -14.45 2.38 -3.33
CA ARG A 33 -14.68 2.78 -1.93
C ARG A 33 -13.77 3.89 -1.44
N HIS A 34 -12.60 4.08 -2.06
CA HIS A 34 -11.59 5.01 -1.59
C HIS A 34 -11.00 5.81 -2.73
N ARG A 35 -10.70 7.08 -2.47
CA ARG A 35 -9.90 7.88 -3.41
C ARG A 35 -8.43 7.54 -3.25
N PHE A 36 -7.81 7.14 -4.34
CA PHE A 36 -6.37 6.84 -4.42
C PHE A 36 -5.60 8.02 -5.02
N GLY A 37 -4.29 8.00 -4.80
CA GLY A 37 -3.35 8.84 -5.55
C GLY A 37 -3.32 8.51 -7.05
N ASP A 38 -2.87 9.47 -7.85
CA ASP A 38 -2.75 9.37 -9.31
C ASP A 38 -1.27 9.24 -9.78
N ARG A 39 -0.35 9.05 -8.83
CA ARG A 39 1.11 9.03 -9.05
C ARG A 39 1.80 7.95 -8.22
N MET A 40 3.07 8.16 -7.87
CA MET A 40 3.91 7.25 -7.09
C MET A 40 3.37 6.92 -5.69
N ASP A 41 2.36 7.66 -5.24
CA ASP A 41 1.68 7.41 -3.98
C ASP A 41 0.55 6.37 -4.09
N PHE A 42 0.12 6.02 -5.30
CA PHE A 42 -0.84 4.94 -5.56
C PHE A 42 -0.30 3.59 -5.08
N ASP A 43 0.91 3.24 -5.53
CA ASP A 43 1.56 1.95 -5.27
C ASP A 43 1.63 1.57 -3.78
N PRO A 44 2.11 2.43 -2.87
CA PRO A 44 2.11 2.12 -1.45
C PRO A 44 0.68 2.10 -0.86
N GLU A 45 -0.25 2.93 -1.36
CA GLU A 45 -1.63 2.99 -0.85
C GLU A 45 -2.42 1.71 -1.16
N ILE A 46 -2.39 1.24 -2.41
CA ILE A 46 -3.13 0.06 -2.83
C ILE A 46 -2.64 -1.20 -2.14
N VAL A 47 -1.33 -1.33 -1.96
CA VAL A 47 -0.74 -2.48 -1.26
C VAL A 47 -1.18 -2.52 0.21
N VAL A 48 -1.17 -1.39 0.91
CA VAL A 48 -1.63 -1.33 2.31
C VAL A 48 -3.11 -1.68 2.42
N ARG A 49 -3.95 -1.12 1.55
CA ARG A 49 -5.40 -1.36 1.57
C ARG A 49 -5.77 -2.80 1.19
N LEU A 50 -5.07 -3.41 0.22
CA LEU A 50 -5.25 -4.83 -0.12
C LEU A 50 -4.81 -5.74 1.03
N ALA A 51 -3.71 -5.42 1.71
CA ALA A 51 -3.29 -6.13 2.91
C ALA A 51 -4.37 -6.04 4.01
N TRP A 52 -4.98 -4.87 4.23
CA TRP A 52 -6.07 -4.69 5.19
C TRP A 52 -7.38 -5.39 4.79
N ALA A 53 -7.58 -5.63 3.49
CA ALA A 53 -8.65 -6.45 2.96
C ALA A 53 -8.37 -7.96 3.12
N GLY A 54 -7.21 -8.35 3.67
CA GLY A 54 -6.85 -9.72 3.97
C GLY A 54 -6.33 -10.51 2.78
N LEU A 55 -5.94 -9.83 1.69
CA LEU A 55 -5.41 -10.52 0.52
C LEU A 55 -3.95 -10.95 0.74
N PRO A 56 -3.58 -12.17 0.30
CA PRO A 56 -2.20 -12.63 0.38
C PRO A 56 -1.31 -11.83 -0.58
N ILE A 57 -0.12 -11.45 -0.11
CA ILE A 57 0.89 -10.77 -0.91
C ILE A 57 2.04 -11.74 -1.18
N VAL A 58 2.32 -11.98 -2.45
CA VAL A 58 3.39 -12.87 -2.91
C VAL A 58 4.45 -12.02 -3.61
N ASN A 59 5.66 -12.01 -3.08
CA ASN A 59 6.79 -11.33 -3.74
C ASN A 59 7.43 -12.28 -4.74
N VAL A 60 7.47 -11.87 -6.00
CA VAL A 60 8.16 -12.61 -7.06
C VAL A 60 9.43 -11.84 -7.40
N ALA A 61 10.57 -12.54 -7.44
CA ALA A 61 11.83 -11.92 -7.84
C ALA A 61 11.78 -11.54 -9.32
N VAL A 62 11.93 -10.26 -9.62
CA VAL A 62 11.95 -9.73 -11.00
C VAL A 62 13.28 -9.04 -11.25
N ARG A 63 13.87 -9.28 -12.42
CA ARG A 63 15.11 -8.62 -12.83
C ARG A 63 14.79 -7.24 -13.39
N VAL A 64 15.27 -6.19 -12.72
CA VAL A 64 15.17 -4.82 -13.21
C VAL A 64 16.33 -4.54 -14.16
N ARG A 65 16.02 -3.93 -15.32
CA ARG A 65 17.02 -3.47 -16.29
C ARG A 65 16.89 -1.97 -16.48
N TYR A 66 17.93 -1.23 -16.11
CA TYR A 66 18.03 0.20 -16.39
C TYR A 66 18.74 0.41 -17.72
N PHE A 67 18.13 1.16 -18.63
CA PHE A 67 18.77 1.55 -19.88
C PHE A 67 19.54 2.86 -19.69
N PRO A 68 20.72 3.04 -20.32
CA PRO A 68 21.56 4.22 -20.13
C PRO A 68 20.88 5.55 -20.49
N GLN A 69 19.90 5.53 -21.40
CA GLN A 69 19.10 6.69 -21.82
C GLN A 69 17.77 6.79 -21.07
N GLY A 70 17.59 6.01 -20.00
CA GLY A 70 16.37 6.00 -19.20
C GLY A 70 16.16 7.34 -18.52
N ARG A 71 15.10 8.06 -18.89
CA ARG A 71 14.64 9.23 -18.16
C ARG A 71 13.81 8.79 -16.96
N SER A 72 14.20 9.21 -15.77
CA SER A 72 13.38 9.02 -14.58
C SER A 72 12.18 9.99 -14.63
N HIS A 73 10.97 9.45 -14.55
CA HIS A 73 9.75 10.26 -14.36
C HIS A 73 9.57 10.72 -12.90
N PHE A 74 10.48 10.31 -12.00
CA PHE A 74 10.43 10.64 -10.58
C PHE A 74 10.84 12.10 -10.34
N ARG A 75 9.90 12.88 -9.83
CA ARG A 75 10.11 14.26 -9.38
C ARG A 75 10.44 14.23 -7.89
N LEU A 76 11.74 14.25 -7.57
CA LEU A 76 12.27 14.04 -6.23
C LEU A 76 11.46 14.71 -5.10
N VAL A 77 11.18 16.01 -5.20
CA VAL A 77 10.46 16.73 -4.13
C VAL A 77 8.96 16.41 -4.14
N ARG A 78 8.29 16.59 -5.28
CA ARG A 78 6.84 16.42 -5.39
C ARG A 78 6.40 15.01 -5.05
N ASP A 79 7.08 14.00 -5.60
CA ASP A 79 6.66 12.62 -5.43
C ASP A 79 6.96 12.13 -4.01
N ASN A 80 8.05 12.58 -3.36
CA ASN A 80 8.28 12.30 -1.94
C ASN A 80 7.21 12.94 -1.03
N VAL A 81 6.79 14.17 -1.33
CA VAL A 81 5.69 14.83 -0.57
C VAL A 81 4.38 14.05 -0.72
N LEU A 82 4.05 13.61 -1.94
CA LEU A 82 2.85 12.79 -2.18
C LEU A 82 2.91 11.46 -1.41
N ILE A 83 4.04 10.75 -1.49
CA ILE A 83 4.25 9.50 -0.76
C ILE A 83 4.11 9.73 0.76
N ALA A 84 4.73 10.77 1.31
CA ALA A 84 4.65 11.09 2.73
C ALA A 84 3.22 11.43 3.17
N ALA A 85 2.50 12.24 2.38
CA ALA A 85 1.10 12.58 2.65
C ALA A 85 0.20 11.35 2.65
N THR A 86 0.43 10.41 1.72
CA THR A 86 -0.30 9.13 1.65
C THR A 86 -0.05 8.27 2.88
N TYR A 87 1.19 8.15 3.35
CA TYR A 87 1.46 7.47 4.62
C TYR A 87 0.77 8.16 5.80
N GLY A 88 0.76 9.50 5.84
CA GLY A 88 0.00 10.25 6.84
C GLY A 88 -1.51 9.93 6.81
N ARG A 89 -2.12 9.90 5.63
CA ARG A 89 -3.54 9.52 5.46
C ARG A 89 -3.81 8.09 5.91
N LEU A 90 -2.95 7.16 5.54
CA LEU A 90 -3.04 5.76 5.98
C LEU A 90 -2.89 5.64 7.51
N LEU A 91 -2.15 6.53 8.16
CA LEU A 91 -1.94 6.47 9.60
C LEU A 91 -3.21 6.83 10.33
N LEU A 92 -3.85 7.91 9.89
CA LEU A 92 -5.13 8.33 10.40
C LEU A 92 -6.20 7.25 10.17
N ALA A 93 -6.20 6.61 9.00
CA ALA A 93 -7.10 5.50 8.70
C ALA A 93 -6.85 4.28 9.60
N LEU A 94 -5.58 3.93 9.84
CA LEU A 94 -5.19 2.85 10.75
C LEU A 94 -5.63 3.17 12.19
N LEU A 95 -5.37 4.38 12.67
CA LEU A 95 -5.76 4.85 14.00
C LEU A 95 -7.28 4.88 14.19
N GLY A 96 -8.04 5.25 13.16
CA GLY A 96 -9.51 5.15 13.16
C GLY A 96 -9.98 3.71 13.26
N ARG A 97 -9.33 2.79 12.53
CA ARG A 97 -9.64 1.36 12.54
C ARG A 97 -9.30 0.70 13.88
N THR A 98 -8.21 1.10 14.54
CA THR A 98 -7.86 0.60 15.88
C THR A 98 -8.75 1.17 16.98
N ARG A 99 -9.16 2.45 16.88
CA ARG A 99 -10.17 3.04 17.79
C ARG A 99 -11.56 2.42 17.64
N GLY A 100 -11.93 2.00 16.43
CA GLY A 100 -13.21 1.33 16.13
C GLY A 100 -13.26 -0.15 16.53
N ARG A 101 -12.10 -0.82 16.66
CA ARG A 101 -12.01 -2.13 17.31
C ARG A 101 -12.13 -1.95 18.82
N ARG A 102 -13.36 -1.82 19.33
CA ARG A 102 -13.64 -2.31 20.68
C ARG A 102 -13.14 -3.76 20.73
N PRO A 103 -12.37 -4.18 21.74
CA PRO A 103 -12.16 -5.60 21.96
C PRO A 103 -13.55 -6.20 22.16
N GLY A 104 -14.05 -6.92 21.16
CA GLY A 104 -15.17 -7.83 21.38
C GLY A 104 -14.77 -8.78 22.50
N PRO A 105 -15.70 -9.13 23.41
CA PRO A 105 -15.37 -9.95 24.57
C PRO A 105 -14.62 -11.19 24.10
N ALA A 106 -13.50 -11.50 24.77
CA ALA A 106 -12.85 -12.78 24.63
C ALA A 106 -13.91 -13.87 24.82
N GLY A 107 -14.27 -14.56 23.74
CA GLY A 107 -15.14 -15.72 23.81
C GLY A 107 -14.36 -16.84 24.51
N PRO A 108 -14.99 -17.59 25.44
CA PRO A 108 -14.34 -18.68 26.13
C PRO A 108 -14.24 -19.90 25.21
N ALA A 109 -13.04 -20.46 25.10
CA ALA A 109 -12.79 -21.87 24.80
C ALA A 109 -11.38 -22.22 25.28
#